data_AF-A0A973D3N3-F1
#
_entry.id   AF-A0A973D3N3-F1
#
_cell.length_a   1.000
_cell.length_b   1.000
_cell.length_c   1.000
_cell.angle_alpha   90.00
_cell.angle_beta   90.00
_cell.angle_gamma   90.00
#
_symmetry.space_group_name_H-M   'P 1'
#
loop_
_entity.id
_entity.type
_entity.pdbx_description
1 polymer ?
#
loop_
_entity_poly.entity_id
_entity_poly.type
_entity_poly.pdbx_seq_one_letter_code
_entity_poly.pdbx_strand_id
1 'polypeptide(L)'
;DAKKAEAEKYAATDLDSAIRGLAKAKEYMDEGDSKKAKRQITSSKRKLELIIRNIAKVSSEMKGLLEKIATYNTKLAEAKAAGAEKYAASEVEGAARSFEKAQGYIEDGKSKSAGKYIGYAISDLNRAIEEVGRKNQHKKNADEEKSLLPEKRQQALDAGAEEKALRDLEYARDRERLGDQAYERGEFEMAARNYRDAKTGYVGAIETAQRVTNAAAVTAGNHNPGIPDLPTGDGDEVPGIDQIDIPDIGAGGDADIATDLPGLFAGAAEYNSAKSSLRINWAAGTELQRDMKRLLGDPSHVHFEGDEGVGQGQDGAYVMAGNTSGYWIVNASFEDGVRVRAKVLFQLLINKPDFEILLMSNQGQDFYAVSYGATARVYDDGLSVGHMRSPLPGYGKNPKDWVQKREAYDFEFVYYKRGDDKGVLEAKINGETTLKLKTDRYRKGFPGFRWTDTKFIIQELEISGLVDEEWAKAEVEKAASGHREGEGEDEIDF
;
A
#
# COMPACT_ATOMS: atom_id res chain seq x y z
N ASP A 1 -47.43 -36.90 25.57
CA ASP A 1 -46.36 -36.01 26.04
C ASP A 1 -45.51 -35.43 24.93
N ALA A 2 -44.84 -36.24 24.10
CA ALA A 2 -44.05 -35.72 22.97
C ALA A 2 -44.82 -34.74 22.05
N LYS A 3 -46.05 -35.10 21.63
CA LYS A 3 -46.93 -34.19 20.86
C LYS A 3 -47.28 -32.90 21.61
N LYS A 4 -47.57 -32.99 22.92
CA LYS A 4 -47.86 -31.82 23.78
C LYS A 4 -46.64 -30.90 23.92
N ALA A 5 -45.44 -31.45 23.79
CA ALA A 5 -44.19 -30.70 23.81
C ALA A 5 -43.78 -30.17 22.42
N GLU A 6 -44.70 -30.15 21.44
CA GLU A 6 -44.47 -29.67 20.07
C GLU A 6 -43.41 -30.46 19.28
N ALA A 7 -43.24 -31.76 19.57
CA ALA A 7 -42.31 -32.62 18.81
C ALA A 7 -42.64 -32.71 17.31
N GLU A 8 -43.89 -32.50 16.92
CA GLU A 8 -44.31 -32.42 15.52
C GLU A 8 -43.69 -31.23 14.78
N LYS A 9 -43.32 -30.16 15.52
CA LYS A 9 -42.73 -28.94 14.96
C LYS A 9 -41.20 -28.96 14.97
N TYR A 10 -40.60 -29.49 16.04
CA TYR A 10 -39.14 -29.39 16.24
C TYR A 10 -38.38 -30.72 16.10
N ALA A 11 -39.07 -31.86 16.02
CA ALA A 11 -38.45 -33.18 15.93
C ALA A 11 -39.31 -34.14 15.08
N ALA A 12 -39.90 -33.64 13.99
CA ALA A 12 -40.90 -34.34 13.18
C ALA A 12 -40.40 -35.70 12.69
N THR A 13 -39.19 -35.75 12.12
CA THR A 13 -38.58 -36.99 11.60
C THR A 13 -38.36 -38.05 12.67
N ASP A 14 -37.91 -37.64 13.86
CA ASP A 14 -37.69 -38.55 14.99
C ASP A 14 -39.01 -39.04 15.59
N LEU A 15 -40.01 -38.16 15.66
CA LEU A 15 -41.36 -38.50 16.09
C LEU A 15 -41.99 -39.51 15.13
N ASP A 16 -41.89 -39.29 13.82
CA ASP A 16 -42.36 -40.21 12.78
C ASP A 16 -41.67 -41.57 12.85
N SER A 17 -40.36 -41.59 13.10
CA SER A 17 -39.60 -42.83 13.29
C SER A 17 -40.12 -43.62 14.50
N ALA A 18 -40.44 -42.93 15.61
CA ALA A 18 -41.00 -43.55 16.80
C ALA A 18 -42.42 -44.07 16.57
N ILE A 19 -43.27 -43.31 15.87
CA ILE A 19 -44.64 -43.72 15.50
C ILE A 19 -44.61 -44.95 14.59
N ARG A 20 -43.76 -44.98 13.56
CA ARG A 20 -43.56 -46.16 12.70
C ARG A 20 -43.09 -47.38 13.50
N GLY A 21 -42.24 -47.18 14.50
CA GLY A 21 -41.82 -48.23 15.41
C GLY A 21 -43.00 -48.83 16.20
N LEU A 22 -43.90 -47.98 16.69
CA LEU A 22 -45.11 -48.44 17.38
C LEU A 22 -46.09 -49.17 16.44
N ALA A 23 -46.22 -48.72 15.19
CA ALA A 23 -47.03 -49.41 14.18
C ALA A 23 -46.51 -50.85 13.93
N LYS A 24 -45.20 -51.01 13.72
CA LYS A 24 -44.57 -52.35 13.62
C LYS A 24 -44.75 -53.21 14.86
N ALA A 25 -44.76 -52.60 16.04
CA ALA A 25 -45.00 -53.35 17.27
C ALA A 25 -46.41 -53.93 17.31
N LYS A 26 -47.40 -53.20 16.79
CA LYS A 26 -48.78 -53.66 16.67
C LYS A 26 -48.89 -54.84 15.71
N GLU A 27 -48.25 -54.77 14.55
CA GLU A 27 -48.17 -55.90 13.59
C GLU A 27 -47.62 -57.16 14.27
N TYR A 28 -46.51 -57.07 15.01
CA TYR A 28 -45.97 -58.22 15.75
C TYR A 28 -46.89 -58.75 16.85
N MET A 29 -47.74 -57.90 17.45
CA MET A 29 -48.75 -58.37 18.41
C MET A 29 -49.85 -59.14 17.71
N ASP A 30 -50.32 -58.66 16.56
CA ASP A 30 -51.37 -59.31 15.76
C ASP A 30 -50.87 -60.65 15.19
N GLU A 31 -49.57 -60.78 14.91
CA GLU A 31 -48.89 -62.02 14.50
C GLU A 31 -48.56 -62.99 15.66
N GLY A 32 -48.78 -62.59 16.92
CA GLY A 32 -48.47 -63.40 18.10
C GLY A 32 -47.00 -63.40 18.56
N ASP A 33 -46.11 -62.63 17.92
CA ASP A 33 -44.70 -62.46 18.31
C ASP A 33 -44.53 -61.41 19.41
N SER A 34 -45.03 -61.77 20.60
CA SER A 34 -45.01 -60.93 21.81
C SER A 34 -43.61 -60.45 22.22
N LYS A 35 -42.56 -61.21 21.90
CA LYS A 35 -41.17 -60.86 22.23
C LYS A 35 -40.64 -59.76 21.33
N LYS A 36 -40.89 -59.82 20.01
CA LYS A 36 -40.51 -58.75 19.08
C LYS A 36 -41.34 -57.48 19.33
N ALA A 37 -42.64 -57.63 19.55
CA ALA A 37 -43.52 -56.50 19.91
C ALA A 37 -43.00 -55.74 21.13
N LYS A 38 -42.68 -56.45 22.23
CA LYS A 38 -42.17 -55.84 23.46
C LYS A 38 -40.85 -55.08 23.24
N ARG A 39 -39.94 -55.65 22.44
CA ARG A 39 -38.65 -54.98 22.09
C ARG A 39 -38.92 -53.69 21.33
N GLN A 40 -39.83 -53.71 20.37
CA GLN A 40 -40.13 -52.55 19.54
C GLN A 40 -40.87 -51.44 20.31
N ILE A 41 -41.80 -51.80 21.21
CA ILE A 41 -42.43 -50.85 22.14
C ILE A 41 -41.36 -50.18 23.02
N THR A 42 -40.46 -50.98 23.60
CA THR A 42 -39.41 -50.45 24.50
C THR A 42 -38.47 -49.49 23.76
N SER A 43 -38.06 -49.86 22.54
CA SER A 43 -37.23 -49.01 21.68
C SER A 43 -37.92 -47.68 21.33
N SER A 44 -39.18 -47.75 20.90
CA SER A 44 -39.96 -46.57 20.53
C SER A 44 -40.26 -45.67 21.75
N LYS A 45 -40.52 -46.27 22.91
CA LYS A 45 -40.67 -45.55 24.19
C LYS A 45 -39.39 -44.78 24.55
N ARG A 46 -38.23 -45.43 24.47
CA ARG A 46 -36.93 -44.76 24.72
C ARG A 46 -36.69 -43.59 23.76
N LYS A 47 -37.03 -43.74 22.47
CA LYS A 47 -36.97 -42.63 21.50
C LYS A 47 -37.88 -41.47 21.90
N LEU A 48 -39.13 -41.74 22.25
CA LEU A 48 -40.08 -40.69 22.69
C LEU A 48 -39.63 -39.98 23.98
N GLU A 49 -39.07 -40.71 24.96
CA GLU A 49 -38.51 -40.13 26.18
C GLU A 49 -37.27 -39.27 25.91
N LEU A 50 -36.46 -39.64 24.91
CA LEU A 50 -35.31 -38.85 24.48
C LEU A 50 -35.76 -37.55 23.80
N ILE A 51 -36.77 -37.63 22.93
CA ILE A 51 -37.39 -36.46 22.29
C ILE A 51 -37.88 -35.49 23.35
N ILE A 52 -38.69 -35.95 24.32
CA ILE A 52 -39.24 -35.09 25.38
C ILE A 52 -38.14 -34.39 26.19
N ARG A 53 -37.04 -35.10 26.52
CA ARG A 53 -35.92 -34.50 27.25
C ARG A 53 -35.17 -33.43 26.46
N ASN A 54 -35.07 -33.59 25.15
CA ASN A 54 -34.27 -32.71 24.29
C ASN A 54 -35.08 -31.60 23.62
N ILE A 55 -36.41 -31.68 23.58
CA ILE A 55 -37.26 -30.79 22.79
C ILE A 55 -37.15 -29.31 23.20
N ALA A 56 -36.98 -29.02 24.48
CA ALA A 56 -36.78 -27.65 24.98
C ALA A 56 -35.49 -27.03 24.43
N LYS A 57 -34.43 -27.82 24.33
CA LYS A 57 -33.15 -27.40 23.73
C LYS A 57 -33.32 -27.14 22.23
N VAL A 58 -33.96 -28.05 21.51
CA VAL A 58 -34.19 -27.91 20.06
C VAL A 58 -35.09 -26.70 19.76
N SER A 59 -36.12 -26.47 20.57
CA SER A 59 -37.00 -25.30 20.47
C SER A 59 -36.23 -23.99 20.66
N SER A 60 -35.33 -23.93 21.66
CA SER A 60 -34.45 -22.78 21.87
C SER A 60 -33.49 -22.55 20.69
N GLU A 61 -32.85 -23.61 20.19
CA GLU A 61 -31.96 -23.54 19.03
C GLU A 61 -32.72 -23.06 17.77
N MET A 62 -33.96 -23.52 17.57
CA MET A 62 -34.81 -23.09 16.45
C MET A 62 -35.25 -21.63 16.58
N LYS A 63 -35.52 -21.15 17.80
CA LYS A 63 -35.84 -19.73 18.03
C LYS A 63 -34.65 -18.82 17.68
N GLY A 64 -33.44 -19.18 18.12
CA GLY A 64 -32.23 -18.46 17.73
C GLY A 64 -31.96 -18.51 16.22
N LEU A 65 -32.42 -19.58 15.55
CA LEU A 65 -32.34 -19.69 14.10
C LEU A 65 -33.29 -18.73 13.38
N LEU A 66 -34.52 -18.58 13.87
CA LEU A 66 -35.50 -17.62 13.33
C LEU A 66 -35.00 -16.18 13.45
N GLU A 67 -34.36 -15.83 14.57
CA GLU A 67 -33.73 -14.52 14.76
C GLU A 67 -32.63 -14.27 13.71
N LYS A 68 -31.78 -15.26 13.45
CA LYS A 68 -30.77 -15.18 12.39
C LYS A 68 -31.37 -15.04 10.99
N ILE A 69 -32.47 -15.73 10.70
CA ILE A 69 -33.17 -15.58 9.40
C ILE A 69 -33.71 -14.15 9.26
N ALA A 70 -34.27 -13.57 10.33
CA ALA A 70 -34.70 -12.18 10.31
C ALA A 70 -33.52 -11.23 10.04
N THR A 71 -32.37 -11.43 10.70
CA THR A 71 -31.15 -10.66 10.42
C THR A 71 -30.70 -10.79 8.97
N TYR A 72 -30.69 -12.00 8.41
CA TYR A 72 -30.37 -12.24 7.00
C TYR A 72 -31.29 -11.44 6.07
N ASN A 73 -32.60 -11.47 6.30
CA ASN A 73 -33.56 -10.73 5.46
C ASN A 73 -33.36 -9.22 5.55
N THR A 74 -33.09 -8.68 6.74
CA THR A 74 -32.74 -7.27 6.92
C THR A 74 -31.47 -6.92 6.16
N LYS A 75 -30.41 -7.72 6.27
CA LYS A 75 -29.14 -7.51 5.55
C LYS A 75 -29.28 -7.64 4.04
N LEU A 76 -30.14 -8.53 3.56
CA LEU A 76 -30.42 -8.66 2.14
C LEU A 76 -31.13 -7.41 1.61
N ALA A 77 -32.08 -6.86 2.36
CA ALA A 77 -32.74 -5.61 2.01
C ALA A 77 -31.76 -4.41 2.03
N GLU A 78 -30.89 -4.32 3.03
CA GLU A 78 -29.81 -3.31 3.10
C GLU A 78 -28.87 -3.41 1.90
N ALA A 79 -28.39 -4.61 1.56
CA ALA A 79 -27.50 -4.84 0.42
C ALA A 79 -28.17 -4.46 -0.91
N LYS A 80 -29.46 -4.79 -1.10
CA LYS A 80 -30.23 -4.40 -2.29
C LYS A 80 -30.41 -2.88 -2.38
N ALA A 81 -30.76 -2.23 -1.27
CA ALA A 81 -30.89 -0.78 -1.22
C ALA A 81 -29.57 -0.06 -1.51
N ALA A 82 -28.44 -0.64 -1.11
CA ALA A 82 -27.11 -0.13 -1.42
C ALA A 82 -26.72 -0.34 -2.90
N GLY A 83 -27.39 -1.24 -3.63
CA GLY A 83 -27.03 -1.58 -5.01
C GLY A 83 -25.96 -2.67 -5.13
N ALA A 84 -25.84 -3.54 -4.14
CA ALA A 84 -24.87 -4.65 -4.12
C ALA A 84 -25.01 -5.60 -5.32
N GLU A 85 -26.21 -5.74 -5.90
CA GLU A 85 -26.43 -6.56 -7.09
C GLU A 85 -25.60 -6.10 -8.31
N LYS A 86 -25.25 -4.80 -8.37
CA LYS A 86 -24.40 -4.26 -9.45
C LYS A 86 -22.91 -4.30 -9.08
N TYR A 87 -22.58 -4.01 -7.83
CA TYR A 87 -21.21 -3.70 -7.42
C TYR A 87 -20.51 -4.82 -6.65
N ALA A 88 -21.26 -5.77 -6.10
CA ALA A 88 -20.81 -6.89 -5.26
C ALA A 88 -21.66 -8.16 -5.54
N ALA A 89 -21.87 -8.46 -6.83
CA ALA A 89 -22.78 -9.53 -7.26
C ALA A 89 -22.33 -10.93 -6.76
N SER A 90 -21.01 -11.17 -6.73
CA SER A 90 -20.42 -12.43 -6.27
C SER A 90 -20.77 -12.73 -4.81
N GLU A 91 -20.74 -11.71 -3.96
CA GLU A 91 -21.04 -11.78 -2.54
C GLU A 91 -22.53 -12.02 -2.31
N VAL A 92 -23.40 -11.34 -3.07
CA VAL A 92 -24.86 -11.55 -3.03
C VAL A 92 -25.23 -12.97 -3.46
N GLU A 93 -24.59 -13.50 -4.51
CA GLU A 93 -24.78 -14.89 -4.93
C GLU A 93 -24.24 -15.90 -3.90
N GLY A 94 -23.09 -15.61 -3.29
CA GLY A 94 -22.54 -16.40 -2.19
C GLY A 94 -23.51 -16.50 -1.01
N ALA A 95 -24.10 -15.37 -0.64
CA ALA A 95 -25.11 -15.30 0.41
C ALA A 95 -26.35 -16.15 0.07
N ALA A 96 -26.84 -16.08 -1.17
CA ALA A 96 -27.98 -16.86 -1.63
C ALA A 96 -27.71 -18.38 -1.54
N ARG A 97 -26.55 -18.85 -2.05
CA ARG A 97 -26.15 -20.27 -1.98
C ARG A 97 -26.01 -20.77 -0.53
N SER A 98 -25.43 -19.95 0.34
CA SER A 98 -25.27 -20.28 1.76
C SER A 98 -26.63 -20.37 2.46
N PHE A 99 -27.56 -19.46 2.14
CA PHE A 99 -28.90 -19.46 2.70
C PHE A 99 -29.73 -20.65 2.21
N GLU A 100 -29.65 -21.02 0.93
CA GLU A 100 -30.29 -22.21 0.36
C GLU A 100 -29.80 -23.50 1.07
N LYS A 101 -28.48 -23.63 1.28
CA LYS A 101 -27.92 -24.74 2.07
C LYS A 101 -28.47 -24.74 3.50
N ALA A 102 -28.63 -23.57 4.11
CA ALA A 102 -29.22 -23.50 5.44
C ALA A 102 -30.67 -23.97 5.47
N GLN A 103 -31.48 -23.63 4.46
CA GLN A 103 -32.86 -24.11 4.34
C GLN A 103 -32.93 -25.63 4.28
N GLY A 104 -32.07 -26.28 3.49
CA GLY A 104 -31.96 -27.74 3.47
C GLY A 104 -31.62 -28.35 4.84
N TYR A 105 -30.74 -27.71 5.62
CA TYR A 105 -30.45 -28.15 6.99
C TYR A 105 -31.62 -27.94 7.97
N ILE A 106 -32.47 -26.93 7.75
CA ILE A 106 -33.68 -26.70 8.56
C ILE A 106 -34.68 -27.83 8.31
N GLU A 107 -34.91 -28.18 7.05
CA GLU A 107 -35.79 -29.29 6.65
C GLU A 107 -35.32 -30.62 7.25
N ASP A 108 -34.00 -30.84 7.28
CA ASP A 108 -33.37 -32.00 7.92
C ASP A 108 -33.39 -31.98 9.47
N GLY A 109 -33.86 -30.90 10.10
CA GLY A 109 -33.85 -30.73 11.56
C GLY A 109 -32.44 -30.51 12.16
N LYS A 110 -31.45 -30.16 11.34
CA LYS A 110 -30.04 -29.93 11.73
C LYS A 110 -29.80 -28.46 12.10
N SER A 111 -30.40 -28.02 13.19
CA SER A 111 -30.39 -26.64 13.73
C SER A 111 -28.99 -25.98 13.76
N LYS A 112 -27.98 -26.69 14.27
CA LYS A 112 -26.59 -26.18 14.34
C LYS A 112 -25.99 -25.92 12.96
N SER A 113 -26.16 -26.86 12.03
CA SER A 113 -25.65 -26.71 10.66
C SER A 113 -26.35 -25.57 9.95
N ALA A 114 -27.68 -25.50 10.04
CA ALA A 114 -28.46 -24.39 9.49
C ALA A 114 -27.98 -23.03 10.04
N GLY A 115 -27.79 -22.94 11.36
CA GLY A 115 -27.35 -21.71 12.00
C GLY A 115 -25.93 -21.27 11.62
N LYS A 116 -25.06 -22.19 11.22
CA LYS A 116 -23.72 -21.92 10.67
C LYS A 116 -23.82 -21.33 9.26
N TYR A 117 -24.60 -21.95 8.38
CA TYR A 117 -24.77 -21.50 7.00
C TYR A 117 -25.54 -20.18 6.88
N ILE A 118 -26.51 -19.89 7.76
CA ILE A 118 -27.12 -18.55 7.85
C ILE A 118 -26.06 -17.52 8.29
N GLY A 119 -25.15 -17.89 9.20
CA GLY A 119 -24.03 -17.03 9.59
C GLY A 119 -23.13 -16.68 8.41
N TYR A 120 -22.81 -17.65 7.55
CA TYR A 120 -22.07 -17.40 6.31
C TYR A 120 -22.83 -16.48 5.36
N ALA A 121 -24.13 -16.72 5.18
CA ALA A 121 -24.96 -15.86 4.33
C ALA A 121 -25.00 -14.40 4.82
N ILE A 122 -25.09 -14.17 6.14
CA ILE A 122 -25.00 -12.83 6.73
C ILE A 122 -23.61 -12.22 6.52
N SER A 123 -22.54 -13.00 6.71
CA SER A 123 -21.17 -12.53 6.50
C SER A 123 -20.92 -12.10 5.06
N ASP A 124 -21.46 -12.84 4.09
CA ASP A 124 -21.38 -12.51 2.67
C ASP A 124 -22.12 -11.19 2.37
N LEU A 125 -23.32 -11.00 2.94
CA LEU A 125 -24.07 -9.74 2.78
C LEU A 125 -23.39 -8.54 3.44
N ASN A 126 -22.76 -8.71 4.60
CA ASN A 126 -21.99 -7.63 5.23
C ASN A 126 -20.81 -7.22 4.33
N ARG A 127 -20.07 -8.19 3.78
CA ARG A 127 -18.99 -7.93 2.80
C ARG A 127 -19.51 -7.22 1.55
N ALA A 128 -20.69 -7.62 1.05
CA ALA A 128 -21.30 -6.96 -0.10
C ALA A 128 -21.64 -5.47 0.20
N ILE A 129 -22.14 -5.17 1.39
CA ILE A 129 -22.45 -3.80 1.82
C ILE A 129 -21.15 -2.98 1.97
N GLU A 130 -20.12 -3.55 2.57
CA GLU A 130 -18.79 -2.92 2.73
C GLU A 130 -18.15 -2.62 1.36
N GLU A 131 -18.21 -3.57 0.42
CA GLU A 131 -17.71 -3.42 -0.95
C GLU A 131 -18.39 -2.25 -1.67
N VAL A 132 -19.71 -2.15 -1.57
CA VAL A 132 -20.46 -1.02 -2.13
C VAL A 132 -20.06 0.29 -1.45
N GLY A 133 -19.86 0.29 -0.13
CA GLY A 133 -19.37 1.43 0.62
C GLY A 133 -18.02 1.92 0.10
N ARG A 134 -17.05 1.01 -0.08
CA ARG A 134 -15.74 1.31 -0.67
C ARG A 134 -15.87 1.86 -2.08
N LYS A 135 -16.63 1.20 -2.95
CA LYS A 135 -16.84 1.68 -4.33
C LYS A 135 -17.48 3.07 -4.39
N ASN A 136 -18.43 3.38 -3.52
CA ASN A 136 -19.00 4.73 -3.43
C ASN A 136 -17.96 5.77 -2.98
N GLN A 137 -17.08 5.42 -2.04
CA GLN A 137 -15.98 6.30 -1.64
C GLN A 137 -14.99 6.52 -2.79
N HIS A 138 -14.57 5.45 -3.49
CA HIS A 138 -13.70 5.58 -4.66
C HIS A 138 -14.36 6.40 -5.77
N LYS A 139 -15.67 6.25 -5.97
CA LYS A 139 -16.42 7.07 -6.93
C LYS A 139 -16.37 8.54 -6.55
N LYS A 140 -16.60 8.88 -5.28
CA LYS A 140 -16.51 10.26 -4.79
C LYS A 140 -15.13 10.84 -5.06
N ASN A 141 -14.06 10.08 -4.77
CA ASN A 141 -12.70 10.51 -5.05
C ASN A 141 -12.46 10.71 -6.57
N ALA A 142 -12.97 9.80 -7.41
CA ALA A 142 -12.87 9.94 -8.86
C ALA A 142 -13.63 11.17 -9.38
N ASP A 143 -14.81 11.47 -8.82
CA ASP A 143 -15.60 12.66 -9.14
C ASP A 143 -14.85 13.95 -8.77
N GLU A 144 -14.21 13.98 -7.59
CA GLU A 144 -13.38 15.08 -7.13
C GLU A 144 -12.19 15.32 -8.06
N GLU A 145 -11.41 14.27 -8.37
CA GLU A 145 -10.25 14.38 -9.28
C GLU A 145 -10.67 14.80 -10.70
N LYS A 146 -11.76 14.23 -11.22
CA LYS A 146 -12.30 14.57 -12.54
C LYS A 146 -12.72 16.04 -12.64
N SER A 147 -13.29 16.59 -11.57
CA SER A 147 -13.78 17.97 -11.55
C SER A 147 -12.66 19.02 -11.73
N LEU A 148 -11.42 18.66 -11.39
CA LEU A 148 -10.24 19.53 -11.48
C LEU A 148 -9.58 19.53 -12.86
N LEU A 149 -9.88 18.54 -13.70
CA LEU A 149 -9.23 18.36 -15.00
C LEU A 149 -9.53 19.46 -16.02
N PRO A 150 -10.79 19.94 -16.18
CA PRO A 150 -11.07 20.98 -17.16
C PRO A 150 -10.27 22.26 -16.92
N GLU A 151 -10.11 22.67 -15.66
CA GLU A 151 -9.32 23.85 -15.30
C GLU A 151 -7.84 23.67 -15.65
N LYS A 152 -7.26 22.52 -15.30
CA LYS A 152 -5.84 22.23 -15.54
C LYS A 152 -5.53 22.06 -17.03
N ARG A 153 -6.43 21.42 -17.77
CA ARG A 153 -6.36 21.34 -19.22
C ARG A 153 -6.36 22.75 -19.83
N GLN A 154 -7.28 23.63 -19.42
CA GLN A 154 -7.33 24.99 -19.94
C GLN A 154 -6.05 25.78 -19.61
N GLN A 155 -5.53 25.68 -18.39
CA GLN A 155 -4.26 26.31 -17.99
C GLN A 155 -3.08 25.84 -18.85
N ALA A 156 -3.02 24.56 -19.22
CA ALA A 156 -2.00 24.01 -20.12
C ALA A 156 -2.12 24.58 -21.54
N LEU A 157 -3.34 24.71 -22.05
CA LEU A 157 -3.59 25.32 -23.36
C LEU A 157 -3.21 26.81 -23.35
N ASP A 158 -3.60 27.55 -22.33
CA ASP A 158 -3.29 28.98 -22.18
C ASP A 158 -1.78 29.24 -22.05
N ALA A 159 -1.03 28.29 -21.47
CA ALA A 159 0.44 28.33 -21.41
C ALA A 159 1.12 28.03 -22.77
N GLY A 160 0.35 27.61 -23.78
CA GLY A 160 0.86 27.24 -25.11
C GLY A 160 1.45 25.84 -25.18
N ALA A 161 1.00 24.91 -24.33
CA ALA A 161 1.50 23.54 -24.30
C ALA A 161 1.30 22.78 -25.63
N GLU A 162 0.31 23.15 -26.45
CA GLU A 162 0.07 22.52 -27.75
C GLU A 162 1.25 22.66 -28.72
N GLU A 163 2.02 23.74 -28.62
CA GLU A 163 3.21 23.96 -29.46
C GLU A 163 4.51 23.64 -28.71
N LYS A 164 4.54 23.87 -27.39
CA LYS A 164 5.79 23.86 -26.59
C LYS A 164 6.00 22.60 -25.75
N ALA A 165 4.94 21.84 -25.48
CA ALA A 165 4.94 20.69 -24.59
C ALA A 165 3.98 19.58 -25.06
N LEU A 166 3.90 19.38 -26.39
CA LEU A 166 2.89 18.51 -27.02
C LEU A 166 2.89 17.08 -26.46
N ARG A 167 4.08 16.51 -26.22
CA ARG A 167 4.24 15.16 -25.66
C ARG A 167 3.60 15.02 -24.26
N ASP A 168 3.82 15.99 -23.39
CA ASP A 168 3.29 16.00 -22.02
C ASP A 168 1.77 16.21 -22.04
N LEU A 169 1.28 17.04 -22.97
CA LEU A 169 -0.14 17.27 -23.17
C LEU A 169 -0.87 16.03 -23.72
N GLU A 170 -0.28 15.32 -24.67
CA GLU A 170 -0.85 14.07 -25.20
C GLU A 170 -0.87 12.95 -24.15
N TYR A 171 0.19 12.84 -23.34
CA TYR A 171 0.21 11.93 -22.20
C TYR A 171 -0.94 12.22 -21.21
N ALA A 172 -1.14 13.49 -20.85
CA ALA A 172 -2.23 13.90 -19.96
C ALA A 172 -3.62 13.57 -20.52
N ARG A 173 -3.83 13.82 -21.82
CA ARG A 173 -5.09 13.51 -22.52
C ARG A 173 -5.36 12.01 -22.59
N ASP A 174 -4.35 11.18 -22.80
CA ASP A 174 -4.52 9.73 -22.83
C ASP A 174 -4.89 9.17 -21.46
N ARG A 175 -4.25 9.68 -20.39
CA ARG A 175 -4.61 9.33 -19.01
C ARG A 175 -6.04 9.73 -18.67
N GLU A 176 -6.48 10.91 -19.07
CA GLU A 176 -7.87 11.34 -18.85
C GLU A 176 -8.87 10.42 -19.57
N ARG A 177 -8.58 10.04 -20.81
CA ARG A 177 -9.39 9.08 -21.58
C ARG A 177 -9.44 7.70 -20.90
N LEU A 178 -8.33 7.21 -20.37
CA LEU A 178 -8.29 5.94 -19.61
C LEU A 178 -9.11 6.06 -18.32
N GLY A 179 -9.07 7.23 -17.66
CA GLY A 179 -9.90 7.53 -16.48
C GLY A 179 -11.39 7.51 -16.80
N ASP A 180 -11.80 8.09 -17.93
CA ASP A 180 -13.19 8.06 -18.41
C ASP A 180 -13.66 6.62 -18.66
N GLN A 181 -12.84 5.80 -19.33
CA GLN A 181 -13.16 4.40 -19.62
C GLN A 181 -13.30 3.56 -18.34
N ALA A 182 -12.39 3.74 -17.37
CA ALA A 182 -12.46 3.06 -16.07
C ALA A 182 -13.71 3.51 -15.29
N TYR A 183 -14.06 4.79 -15.35
CA TYR A 183 -15.23 5.34 -14.67
C TYR A 183 -16.54 4.75 -15.23
N GLU A 184 -16.66 4.62 -16.56
CA GLU A 184 -17.82 4.00 -17.21
C GLU A 184 -17.98 2.52 -16.84
N ARG A 185 -16.87 1.80 -16.64
CA ARG A 185 -16.84 0.40 -16.19
C ARG A 185 -17.13 0.24 -14.69
N GLY A 186 -17.17 1.32 -13.92
CA GLY A 186 -17.33 1.29 -12.47
C GLY A 186 -16.05 0.92 -11.71
N GLU A 187 -14.89 0.98 -12.38
CA GLU A 187 -13.56 0.80 -11.80
C GLU A 187 -13.08 2.14 -11.22
N PHE A 188 -13.80 2.63 -10.21
CA PHE A 188 -13.64 4.01 -9.74
C PHE A 188 -12.27 4.32 -9.14
N GLU A 189 -11.60 3.33 -8.55
CA GLU A 189 -10.23 3.51 -8.05
C GLU A 189 -9.24 3.75 -9.20
N MET A 190 -9.31 2.92 -10.25
CA MET A 190 -8.53 3.09 -11.48
C MET A 190 -8.87 4.42 -12.17
N ALA A 191 -10.15 4.83 -12.17
CA ALA A 191 -10.57 6.11 -12.70
C ALA A 191 -9.93 7.27 -11.95
N ALA A 192 -9.98 7.27 -10.61
CA ALA A 192 -9.37 8.30 -9.77
C ALA A 192 -7.85 8.40 -10.00
N ARG A 193 -7.16 7.25 -10.08
CA ARG A 193 -5.71 7.21 -10.39
C ARG A 193 -5.41 7.85 -11.76
N ASN A 194 -6.11 7.43 -12.81
CA ASN A 194 -5.91 7.99 -14.16
C ASN A 194 -6.25 9.48 -14.25
N TYR A 195 -7.29 9.97 -13.55
CA TYR A 195 -7.59 11.39 -13.48
C TYR A 195 -6.49 12.17 -12.74
N ARG A 196 -5.93 11.61 -11.66
CA ARG A 196 -4.80 12.23 -10.96
C ARG A 196 -3.55 12.29 -11.85
N ASP A 197 -3.25 11.22 -12.57
CA ASP A 197 -2.13 11.18 -13.52
C ASP A 197 -2.32 12.19 -14.65
N ALA A 198 -3.54 12.31 -15.18
CA ALA A 198 -3.89 13.33 -16.17
C ALA A 198 -3.67 14.74 -15.62
N LYS A 199 -4.11 15.00 -14.39
CA LYS A 199 -3.90 16.29 -13.70
C LYS A 199 -2.42 16.62 -13.58
N THR A 200 -1.60 15.67 -13.13
CA THR A 200 -0.14 15.82 -13.04
C THR A 200 0.49 16.04 -14.42
N GLY A 201 0.06 15.31 -15.44
CA GLY A 201 0.50 15.51 -16.82
C GLY A 201 0.20 16.91 -17.34
N TYR A 202 -0.99 17.46 -17.06
CA TYR A 202 -1.32 18.83 -17.41
C TYR A 202 -0.45 19.86 -16.66
N VAL A 203 -0.11 19.62 -15.40
CA VAL A 203 0.83 20.48 -14.65
C VAL A 203 2.24 20.42 -15.26
N GLY A 204 2.73 19.23 -15.60
CA GLY A 204 4.01 19.07 -16.31
C GLY A 204 4.04 19.81 -17.64
N ALA A 205 2.96 19.72 -18.42
CA ALA A 205 2.83 20.43 -19.69
C ALA A 205 2.86 21.97 -19.52
N ILE A 206 2.24 22.50 -18.44
CA ILE A 206 2.31 23.92 -18.08
C ILE A 206 3.76 24.34 -17.80
N GLU A 207 4.46 23.58 -16.95
CA GLU A 207 5.83 23.89 -16.56
C GLU A 207 6.80 23.85 -17.75
N THR A 208 6.71 22.82 -18.59
CA THR A 208 7.52 22.69 -19.81
C THR A 208 7.28 23.88 -20.74
N ALA A 209 6.01 24.24 -20.98
CA ALA A 209 5.66 25.38 -21.83
C ALA A 209 6.18 26.72 -21.29
N GLN A 210 6.16 26.91 -19.96
CA GLN A 210 6.73 28.09 -19.30
C GLN A 210 8.26 28.12 -19.41
N ARG A 211 8.94 26.98 -19.23
CA ARG A 211 10.41 26.89 -19.38
C ARG A 211 10.87 27.26 -20.80
N VAL A 212 10.18 26.74 -21.82
CA VAL A 212 10.48 27.08 -23.23
C VAL A 212 10.29 28.58 -23.47
N THR A 213 9.26 29.19 -22.88
CA THR A 213 8.99 30.63 -22.98
C THR A 213 10.08 31.47 -22.30
N ASN A 214 10.53 31.05 -21.11
CA ASN A 214 11.57 31.75 -20.36
C ASN A 214 12.95 31.61 -21.03
N ALA A 215 13.28 30.43 -21.57
CA ALA A 215 14.52 30.20 -22.31
C ALA A 215 14.63 31.08 -23.56
N ALA A 216 13.52 31.27 -24.28
CA ALA A 216 13.43 32.17 -25.43
C ALA A 216 13.62 33.66 -25.04
N ALA A 217 13.15 34.06 -23.86
CA ALA A 217 13.32 35.42 -23.34
C ALA A 217 14.80 35.70 -22.93
N VAL A 218 15.49 34.71 -22.37
CA VAL A 218 16.92 34.83 -22.00
C VAL A 218 17.82 34.93 -23.24
N THR A 219 17.51 34.19 -24.31
CA THR A 219 18.29 34.28 -25.57
C THR A 219 18.06 35.60 -26.31
N ALA A 220 16.88 36.22 -26.18
CA ALA A 220 16.60 37.54 -26.76
C ALA A 220 17.29 38.71 -26.02
N GLY A 221 17.67 38.53 -24.74
CA GLY A 221 18.31 39.56 -23.91
C GLY A 221 19.82 39.75 -24.12
N ASN A 222 20.51 38.83 -24.81
CA ASN A 222 21.99 38.79 -24.90
C ASN A 222 22.59 39.46 -26.16
N HIS A 223 21.87 40.37 -26.82
CA HIS A 223 22.44 41.19 -27.90
C HIS A 223 22.71 42.62 -27.41
N ASN A 224 23.91 42.87 -26.87
CA ASN A 224 24.52 44.20 -26.91
C ASN A 224 26.06 44.10 -26.99
N PRO A 225 26.73 44.82 -27.93
CA PRO A 225 28.17 44.73 -28.14
C PRO A 225 28.94 45.78 -27.33
N GLY A 226 30.06 45.38 -26.69
CA GLY A 226 31.21 46.27 -26.46
C GLY A 226 31.86 46.30 -25.06
N ILE A 227 33.16 45.96 -25.08
CA ILE A 227 34.31 46.46 -24.27
C ILE A 227 34.52 45.91 -22.82
N PRO A 228 35.78 45.85 -22.29
CA PRO A 228 36.81 44.82 -22.46
C PRO A 228 37.31 44.17 -21.14
N ASP A 229 38.09 43.10 -21.27
CA ASP A 229 38.74 42.28 -20.20
C ASP A 229 39.36 43.03 -19.02
N LEU A 230 39.10 42.53 -17.79
CA LEU A 230 40.02 42.40 -16.63
C LEU A 230 39.30 41.80 -15.39
N PRO A 231 40.04 41.22 -14.41
CA PRO A 231 40.27 39.79 -14.19
C PRO A 231 39.28 39.10 -13.22
N THR A 232 39.23 37.77 -13.34
CA THR A 232 38.48 36.77 -12.55
C THR A 232 38.49 37.00 -11.04
N GLY A 233 37.31 37.26 -10.49
CA GLY A 233 36.96 37.07 -9.08
C GLY A 233 35.91 35.98 -8.98
N ASP A 234 36.23 34.92 -8.25
CA ASP A 234 35.38 33.75 -8.00
C ASP A 234 34.04 34.17 -7.37
N GLY A 235 33.00 34.16 -8.20
CA GLY A 235 31.61 34.15 -7.76
C GLY A 235 31.05 32.75 -8.00
N ASP A 236 30.85 32.00 -6.92
CA ASP A 236 30.16 30.70 -6.94
C ASP A 236 28.68 30.93 -7.33
N GLU A 237 28.43 31.01 -8.63
CA GLU A 237 27.11 30.77 -9.21
C GLU A 237 26.78 29.29 -9.05
N VAL A 238 25.68 29.02 -8.34
CA VAL A 238 25.12 27.69 -8.14
C VAL A 238 24.62 27.15 -9.49
N PRO A 239 25.11 25.99 -9.98
CA PRO A 239 24.66 25.43 -11.25
C PRO A 239 23.19 25.00 -11.18
N GLY A 240 22.44 25.33 -12.23
CA GLY A 240 21.06 24.87 -12.43
C GLY A 240 20.96 23.35 -12.62
N ILE A 241 19.73 22.85 -12.48
CA ILE A 241 19.32 21.44 -12.42
C ILE A 241 19.78 20.57 -13.62
N ASP A 242 20.24 21.19 -14.72
CA ASP A 242 20.70 20.49 -15.94
C ASP A 242 22.24 20.42 -16.09
N GLN A 243 23.02 20.85 -15.09
CA GLN A 243 24.50 20.92 -15.17
C GLN A 243 25.26 20.13 -14.09
N ILE A 244 24.61 19.19 -13.40
CA ILE A 244 25.39 18.15 -12.71
C ILE A 244 25.73 17.08 -13.74
N ASP A 245 26.88 17.26 -14.40
CA ASP A 245 27.58 16.14 -15.02
C ASP A 245 27.88 15.12 -13.93
N ILE A 246 27.11 14.03 -13.90
CA ILE A 246 27.56 12.79 -13.29
C ILE A 246 28.88 12.46 -14.00
N PRO A 247 30.03 12.36 -13.29
CA PRO A 247 31.31 12.14 -13.94
C PRO A 247 31.23 10.96 -14.92
N ASP A 248 31.64 11.20 -16.16
CA ASP A 248 31.76 10.18 -17.19
C ASP A 248 32.88 9.22 -16.79
N ILE A 249 32.53 8.03 -16.30
CA ILE A 249 33.49 6.98 -15.93
C ILE A 249 32.95 5.62 -16.38
N GLY A 250 33.40 5.18 -17.55
CA GLY A 250 33.51 3.77 -17.93
C GLY A 250 32.28 3.13 -18.58
N ALA A 251 32.39 2.86 -19.89
CA ALA A 251 31.47 1.99 -20.61
C ALA A 251 31.69 0.52 -20.23
N GLY A 252 30.66 -0.14 -19.69
CA GLY A 252 30.76 -1.56 -19.35
C GLY A 252 29.49 -2.20 -18.77
N GLY A 253 28.30 -1.89 -19.30
CA GLY A 253 27.07 -2.58 -18.88
C GLY A 253 26.79 -3.84 -19.71
N ASP A 254 26.57 -4.98 -19.05
CA ASP A 254 26.02 -6.20 -19.67
C ASP A 254 24.59 -5.93 -20.16
N ALA A 255 24.31 -6.25 -21.43
CA ALA A 255 23.04 -5.95 -22.09
C ALA A 255 21.81 -6.65 -21.46
N ASP A 256 22.01 -7.74 -20.72
CA ASP A 256 20.93 -8.55 -20.16
C ASP A 256 20.29 -7.92 -18.90
N ILE A 257 21.03 -7.11 -18.11
CA ILE A 257 20.49 -6.42 -16.92
C ILE A 257 19.54 -5.29 -17.33
N ALA A 258 19.80 -4.67 -18.49
CA ALA A 258 19.23 -3.38 -18.84
C ALA A 258 17.73 -3.39 -19.10
N THR A 259 17.20 -4.53 -19.55
CA THR A 259 15.80 -4.65 -19.97
C THR A 259 14.87 -4.96 -18.80
N ASP A 260 15.34 -5.76 -17.85
CA ASP A 260 14.47 -6.36 -16.83
C ASP A 260 14.59 -5.70 -15.45
N LEU A 261 15.72 -5.04 -15.15
CA LEU A 261 15.96 -4.39 -13.87
C LEU A 261 14.90 -3.33 -13.49
N PRO A 262 14.45 -2.42 -14.40
CA PRO A 262 13.37 -1.50 -14.08
C PRO A 262 12.04 -2.20 -13.73
N GLY A 263 11.77 -3.36 -14.31
CA GLY A 263 10.55 -4.15 -14.07
C GLY A 263 10.50 -4.83 -12.70
N LEU A 264 11.56 -4.73 -11.89
CA LEU A 264 11.59 -5.22 -10.52
C LEU A 264 10.88 -4.28 -9.53
N PHE A 265 10.70 -3.01 -9.89
CA PHE A 265 10.21 -1.98 -8.98
C PHE A 265 8.76 -1.57 -9.28
N ALA A 266 8.01 -1.28 -8.24
CA ALA A 266 6.68 -0.67 -8.32
C ALA A 266 6.77 0.85 -8.58
N GLY A 267 7.85 1.49 -8.16
CA GLY A 267 8.18 2.88 -8.51
C GLY A 267 8.49 3.07 -9.99
N ALA A 268 8.42 4.32 -10.47
CA ALA A 268 8.88 4.66 -11.81
C ALA A 268 10.41 4.51 -11.87
N ALA A 269 10.87 3.39 -12.42
CA ALA A 269 12.28 3.04 -12.52
C ALA A 269 12.82 3.28 -13.94
N GLU A 270 14.01 3.90 -14.01
CA GLU A 270 14.75 4.15 -15.24
C GLU A 270 16.19 3.66 -15.05
N TYR A 271 16.62 2.71 -15.87
CA TYR A 271 18.00 2.23 -15.87
C TYR A 271 18.73 2.68 -17.14
N ASN A 272 19.93 3.24 -16.95
CA ASN A 272 20.82 3.61 -18.04
C ASN A 272 22.01 2.64 -18.07
N SER A 273 21.98 1.71 -19.02
CA SER A 273 23.00 0.68 -19.19
C SER A 273 24.38 1.22 -19.60
N ALA A 274 24.44 2.39 -20.26
CA ALA A 274 25.71 3.00 -20.62
C ALA A 274 26.46 3.55 -19.40
N LYS A 275 25.72 3.85 -18.32
CA LYS A 275 26.25 4.44 -17.09
C LYS A 275 26.10 3.52 -15.87
N SER A 276 25.55 2.31 -16.04
CA SER A 276 25.13 1.43 -14.93
C SER A 276 24.34 2.15 -13.82
N SER A 277 23.54 3.17 -14.18
CA SER A 277 22.83 4.02 -13.21
C SER A 277 21.34 3.72 -13.19
N LEU A 278 20.77 3.60 -12.00
CA LEU A 278 19.34 3.42 -11.77
C LEU A 278 18.76 4.65 -11.08
N ARG A 279 17.59 5.06 -11.52
CA ARG A 279 16.73 6.04 -10.86
C ARG A 279 15.40 5.38 -10.56
N ILE A 280 14.92 5.50 -9.34
CA ILE A 280 13.62 5.01 -8.91
C ILE A 280 12.87 6.17 -8.26
N ASN A 281 11.65 6.42 -8.71
CA ASN A 281 10.85 7.56 -8.27
C ASN A 281 9.45 7.11 -7.86
N TRP A 282 9.08 7.44 -6.61
CA TRP A 282 7.76 7.19 -6.05
C TRP A 282 6.91 8.45 -5.88
N ALA A 283 7.40 9.62 -6.27
CA ALA A 283 6.71 10.90 -6.15
C ALA A 283 5.36 10.98 -6.90
N ALA A 284 5.09 10.02 -7.81
CA ALA A 284 3.81 9.90 -8.51
C ALA A 284 2.75 9.06 -7.76
N GLY A 285 3.02 8.66 -6.52
CA GLY A 285 2.08 7.88 -5.71
C GLY A 285 2.03 6.38 -6.08
N THR A 286 3.21 5.83 -6.38
CA THR A 286 3.40 4.40 -6.68
C THR A 286 3.63 3.60 -5.39
N GLU A 287 3.21 2.32 -5.35
CA GLU A 287 3.25 1.46 -4.15
C GLU A 287 4.68 1.16 -3.65
N LEU A 288 5.25 2.09 -2.88
CA LEU A 288 6.59 1.96 -2.28
C LEU A 288 6.73 0.69 -1.42
N GLN A 289 5.65 0.19 -0.81
CA GLN A 289 5.67 -1.01 0.03
C GLN A 289 6.32 -2.22 -0.66
N ARG A 290 6.05 -2.42 -1.96
CA ARG A 290 6.59 -3.57 -2.71
C ARG A 290 8.09 -3.50 -2.93
N ASP A 291 8.63 -2.30 -2.89
CA ASP A 291 10.05 -2.02 -3.11
C ASP A 291 10.82 -1.90 -1.79
N MET A 292 10.14 -2.06 -0.65
CA MET A 292 10.71 -1.86 0.68
C MET A 292 10.85 -3.17 1.44
N LYS A 293 12.00 -3.34 2.09
CA LYS A 293 12.29 -4.44 3.02
C LYS A 293 12.33 -3.92 4.45
N ARG A 294 11.48 -4.49 5.31
CA ARG A 294 11.52 -4.25 6.75
C ARG A 294 12.69 -4.99 7.38
N LEU A 295 13.51 -4.29 8.14
CA LEU A 295 14.58 -4.88 8.94
C LEU A 295 14.20 -4.94 10.42
N LEU A 296 13.61 -3.86 10.96
CA LEU A 296 13.14 -3.78 12.35
C LEU A 296 11.89 -2.90 12.48
N GLY A 297 11.16 -3.08 13.59
CA GLY A 297 9.98 -2.30 13.94
C GLY A 297 8.67 -3.06 13.73
N ASP A 298 7.62 -2.60 14.41
CA ASP A 298 6.28 -3.18 14.31
C ASP A 298 5.63 -2.70 12.99
N PRO A 299 5.12 -3.60 12.13
CA PRO A 299 4.49 -3.22 10.87
C PRO A 299 3.25 -2.34 11.06
N SER A 300 2.56 -2.45 12.21
CA SER A 300 1.39 -1.61 12.51
C SER A 300 1.73 -0.14 12.73
N HIS A 301 3.02 0.20 12.82
CA HIS A 301 3.51 1.57 12.96
C HIS A 301 4.08 2.15 11.66
N VAL A 302 3.94 1.44 10.54
CA VAL A 302 4.30 1.91 9.21
C VAL A 302 3.11 1.74 8.31
N HIS A 303 2.83 2.79 7.54
CA HIS A 303 1.74 2.79 6.59
C HIS A 303 2.26 3.27 5.25
N PHE A 304 1.88 2.59 4.19
CA PHE A 304 2.19 3.00 2.83
C PHE A 304 0.96 3.64 2.18
N GLU A 305 1.18 4.29 1.05
CA GLU A 305 0.06 4.78 0.25
C GLU A 305 -0.89 3.63 -0.09
N GLY A 306 -2.19 3.80 0.18
CA GLY A 306 -3.20 2.76 -0.02
C GLY A 306 -3.62 1.99 1.24
N ASP A 307 -2.90 2.13 2.36
CA ASP A 307 -3.31 1.52 3.63
C ASP A 307 -4.57 2.18 4.23
N GLU A 308 -5.58 1.38 4.58
CA GLU A 308 -6.83 1.86 5.20
C GLU A 308 -6.57 2.51 6.56
N GLY A 309 -7.03 3.76 6.75
CA GLY A 309 -7.11 4.39 8.07
C GLY A 309 -6.03 5.43 8.40
N VAL A 310 -5.08 5.69 7.51
CA VAL A 310 -4.13 6.82 7.67
C VAL A 310 -4.54 7.96 6.76
N GLY A 311 -5.22 8.96 7.33
CA GLY A 311 -5.54 10.20 6.62
C GLY A 311 -7.01 10.59 6.53
N GLN A 312 -7.88 10.20 7.48
CA GLN A 312 -9.13 10.96 7.67
C GLN A 312 -8.80 12.36 8.20
N GLY A 313 -8.37 13.27 7.31
CA GLY A 313 -8.14 14.68 7.61
C GLY A 313 -6.77 15.26 7.22
N GLN A 314 -5.98 14.64 6.34
CA GLN A 314 -4.75 15.27 5.84
C GLN A 314 -4.68 15.18 4.31
N ASP A 315 -4.84 16.34 3.66
CA ASP A 315 -4.62 16.51 2.23
C ASP A 315 -3.13 16.37 1.90
N GLY A 316 -2.76 15.40 1.06
CA GLY A 316 -1.42 15.29 0.49
C GLY A 316 -1.11 13.90 -0.09
N ALA A 317 -0.40 13.86 -1.21
CA ALA A 317 0.23 12.64 -1.72
C ALA A 317 1.31 12.20 -0.71
N TYR A 318 1.25 10.96 -0.24
CA TYR A 318 2.29 10.37 0.61
C TYR A 318 2.61 8.97 0.13
N VAL A 319 3.88 8.58 0.23
CA VAL A 319 4.37 7.26 -0.17
C VAL A 319 4.62 6.35 1.05
N MET A 320 4.89 6.95 2.21
CA MET A 320 5.13 6.25 3.48
C MET A 320 4.82 7.16 4.66
N ALA A 321 4.25 6.61 5.72
CA ALA A 321 4.13 7.23 7.03
C ALA A 321 4.70 6.28 8.08
N GLY A 322 5.44 6.82 9.04
CA GLY A 322 6.01 6.06 10.14
C GLY A 322 5.62 6.67 11.48
N ASN A 323 5.50 5.82 12.50
CA ASN A 323 5.29 6.21 13.89
C ASN A 323 6.20 5.40 14.81
N THR A 324 6.47 5.91 16.01
CA THR A 324 7.31 5.27 17.04
C THR A 324 8.72 4.96 16.52
N SER A 325 9.02 3.72 16.13
CA SER A 325 10.32 3.28 15.65
C SER A 325 10.20 2.31 14.49
N GLY A 326 11.15 2.37 13.57
CA GLY A 326 11.25 1.41 12.47
C GLY A 326 12.57 1.54 11.72
N TYR A 327 12.91 0.48 10.99
CA TYR A 327 14.06 0.43 10.11
C TYR A 327 13.68 -0.31 8.84
N TRP A 328 13.62 0.44 7.75
CA TRP A 328 13.24 -0.04 6.43
C TRP A 328 14.25 0.41 5.38
N ILE A 329 14.53 -0.45 4.43
CA ILE A 329 15.41 -0.15 3.30
C ILE A 329 14.66 -0.35 1.99
N VAL A 330 15.01 0.42 0.98
CA VAL A 330 14.61 0.12 -0.40
C VAL A 330 15.42 -1.09 -0.86
N ASN A 331 14.76 -2.06 -1.47
CA ASN A 331 15.40 -3.25 -2.02
C ASN A 331 16.10 -2.94 -3.35
N ALA A 332 17.02 -1.98 -3.32
CA ALA A 332 17.90 -1.58 -4.42
C ALA A 332 19.30 -1.31 -3.86
N SER A 333 20.28 -2.10 -4.26
CA SER A 333 21.68 -1.91 -3.84
C SER A 333 22.40 -0.97 -4.80
N PHE A 334 23.12 0.00 -4.23
CA PHE A 334 23.92 0.94 -4.98
C PHE A 334 25.38 0.85 -4.58
N GLU A 335 26.23 1.10 -5.56
CA GLU A 335 27.66 1.17 -5.42
C GLU A 335 28.09 2.62 -5.12
N ASP A 336 27.78 3.58 -5.98
CA ASP A 336 28.28 4.97 -5.86
C ASP A 336 27.25 6.01 -6.36
N GLY A 337 27.56 7.29 -6.16
CA GLY A 337 26.77 8.39 -6.70
C GLY A 337 25.32 8.42 -6.18
N VAL A 338 25.11 7.85 -4.98
CA VAL A 338 23.77 7.68 -4.41
C VAL A 338 23.21 9.02 -4.00
N ARG A 339 22.07 9.36 -4.59
CA ARG A 339 21.26 10.51 -4.24
C ARG A 339 19.90 10.06 -3.75
N VAL A 340 19.54 10.47 -2.54
CA VAL A 340 18.20 10.31 -1.97
C VAL A 340 17.56 11.68 -1.84
N ARG A 341 16.40 11.86 -2.47
CA ARG A 341 15.55 13.04 -2.35
C ARG A 341 14.24 12.67 -1.70
N ALA A 342 13.88 13.37 -0.64
CA ALA A 342 12.66 13.10 0.10
C ALA A 342 12.01 14.37 0.64
N LYS A 343 10.71 14.55 0.40
CA LYS A 343 9.90 15.53 1.14
C LYS A 343 9.33 14.89 2.40
N VAL A 344 9.74 15.37 3.57
CA VAL A 344 9.36 14.77 4.86
C VAL A 344 8.63 15.78 5.73
N LEU A 345 7.40 15.43 6.10
CA LEU A 345 6.56 16.17 7.03
C LEU A 345 6.62 15.52 8.42
N PHE A 346 7.22 16.20 9.39
CA PHE A 346 7.25 15.73 10.78
C PHE A 346 5.98 16.12 11.52
N GLN A 347 5.27 15.11 12.01
CA GLN A 347 4.00 15.28 12.72
C GLN A 347 4.17 15.33 14.22
N LEU A 348 5.04 14.48 14.78
CA LEU A 348 5.28 14.40 16.22
C LEU A 348 6.69 13.89 16.49
N LEU A 349 7.38 14.52 17.43
CA LEU A 349 8.74 14.20 17.85
C LEU A 349 8.72 13.99 19.37
N ILE A 350 8.93 12.76 19.84
CA ILE A 350 8.81 12.38 21.26
C ILE A 350 10.20 12.04 21.80
N ASN A 351 10.45 12.36 23.07
CA ASN A 351 11.53 11.78 23.89
C ASN A 351 12.87 11.44 23.17
N LYS A 352 13.68 12.45 22.86
CA LYS A 352 14.93 12.29 22.07
C LYS A 352 14.67 11.61 20.71
N PRO A 353 13.83 12.23 19.87
CA PRO A 353 13.50 11.70 18.55
C PRO A 353 14.79 11.49 17.74
N ASP A 354 14.87 10.38 17.01
CA ASP A 354 15.89 10.16 16.00
C ASP A 354 15.20 9.79 14.69
N PHE A 355 15.56 10.48 13.61
CA PHE A 355 15.09 10.19 12.26
C PHE A 355 16.27 10.37 11.33
N GLU A 356 16.51 9.34 10.53
CA GLU A 356 17.67 9.22 9.68
C GLU A 356 17.29 8.70 8.30
N ILE A 357 17.82 9.36 7.28
CA ILE A 357 17.84 8.85 5.92
C ILE A 357 19.17 8.12 5.73
N LEU A 358 19.06 6.86 5.35
CA LEU A 358 20.16 5.94 5.14
C LEU A 358 20.55 5.98 3.68
N LEU A 359 21.85 6.07 3.42
CA LEU A 359 22.40 6.08 2.06
C LEU A 359 22.99 4.73 1.69
N MET A 360 23.66 4.08 2.65
CA MET A 360 24.32 2.78 2.46
C MET A 360 24.13 1.93 3.72
N SER A 361 23.28 0.91 3.65
CA SER A 361 23.10 -0.14 4.67
C SER A 361 23.49 -1.51 4.09
N ASN A 362 24.00 -2.42 4.91
CA ASN A 362 24.14 -3.85 4.55
C ASN A 362 23.06 -4.74 5.19
N GLN A 363 21.88 -4.19 5.49
CA GLN A 363 20.75 -4.91 6.10
C GLN A 363 20.92 -5.32 7.57
N GLY A 364 22.07 -5.07 8.19
CA GLY A 364 22.31 -5.28 9.63
C GLY A 364 23.08 -4.15 10.31
N GLN A 365 23.76 -3.31 9.53
CA GLN A 365 24.54 -2.15 9.96
C GLN A 365 24.36 -1.03 8.94
N ASP A 366 24.26 0.21 9.41
CA ASP A 366 24.37 1.37 8.51
C ASP A 366 25.85 1.68 8.31
N PHE A 367 26.18 2.33 7.21
CA PHE A 367 27.48 2.95 6.99
C PHE A 367 27.36 4.47 6.95
N TYR A 368 26.29 4.96 6.33
CA TYR A 368 25.99 6.39 6.22
C TYR A 368 24.52 6.67 6.52
N ALA A 369 24.31 7.56 7.48
CA ALA A 369 23.01 8.09 7.81
C ALA A 369 23.09 9.60 7.99
N VAL A 370 22.07 10.32 7.53
CA VAL A 370 21.92 11.74 7.83
C VAL A 370 20.63 11.97 8.58
N SER A 371 20.75 12.60 9.75
CA SER A 371 19.59 12.88 10.60
C SER A 371 18.93 14.21 10.25
N TYR A 372 17.68 14.36 10.71
CA TYR A 372 16.88 15.60 10.59
C TYR A 372 17.62 16.89 11.01
N GLY A 373 18.53 16.82 11.99
CA GLY A 373 19.35 17.96 12.43
C GLY A 373 20.58 18.22 11.55
N ALA A 374 20.59 17.71 10.31
CA ALA A 374 21.78 17.70 9.43
C ALA A 374 23.03 17.20 10.17
N THR A 375 22.86 16.16 11.01
CA THR A 375 24.00 15.44 11.57
C THR A 375 24.26 14.23 10.70
N ALA A 376 25.37 14.26 9.95
CA ALA A 376 25.85 13.06 9.29
C ALA A 376 26.55 12.18 10.31
N ARG A 377 26.20 10.91 10.33
CA ARG A 377 26.86 9.88 11.13
C ARG A 377 27.51 8.85 10.22
N VAL A 378 28.74 8.50 10.57
CA VAL A 378 29.47 7.38 9.97
C VAL A 378 29.48 6.25 10.97
N TYR A 379 29.10 5.08 10.50
CA TYR A 379 28.98 3.88 11.31
C TYR A 379 30.08 2.88 10.93
N ASP A 380 30.57 2.17 11.94
CA ASP A 380 31.48 1.03 11.83
C ASP A 380 30.94 -0.08 12.69
N ASP A 381 30.74 -1.27 12.13
CA ASP A 381 30.15 -2.39 12.82
C ASP A 381 28.84 -2.05 13.60
N GLY A 382 28.02 -1.15 13.04
CA GLY A 382 26.77 -0.69 13.66
C GLY A 382 26.94 0.34 14.78
N LEU A 383 28.17 0.74 15.12
CA LEU A 383 28.47 1.78 16.08
C LEU A 383 28.83 3.10 15.38
N SER A 384 28.25 4.21 15.83
CA SER A 384 28.60 5.54 15.32
C SER A 384 30.05 5.87 15.70
N VAL A 385 30.96 5.84 14.71
CA VAL A 385 32.39 6.16 14.88
C VAL A 385 32.73 7.60 14.51
N GLY A 386 31.83 8.31 13.85
CA GLY A 386 32.00 9.71 13.49
C GLY A 386 30.67 10.44 13.41
N HIS A 387 30.63 11.68 13.86
CA HIS A 387 29.50 12.57 13.66
C HIS A 387 29.98 13.96 13.26
N MET A 388 29.28 14.59 12.33
CA MET A 388 29.51 15.98 11.96
C MET A 388 28.17 16.70 12.06
N ARG A 389 28.13 17.81 12.81
CA ARG A 389 26.94 18.65 12.93
C ARG A 389 26.93 19.70 11.84
N SER A 390 25.74 20.11 11.42
CA SER A 390 25.59 21.23 10.49
C SER A 390 26.34 22.48 10.96
N PRO A 391 27.06 23.20 10.07
CA PRO A 391 27.65 24.48 10.39
C PRO A 391 26.61 25.60 10.49
N LEU A 392 25.36 25.34 10.06
CA LEU A 392 24.25 26.29 10.15
C LEU A 392 23.65 26.28 11.56
N PRO A 393 23.64 27.42 12.29
CA PRO A 393 23.17 27.49 13.67
C PRO A 393 21.71 27.02 13.87
N GLY A 394 20.86 27.16 12.84
CA GLY A 394 19.46 26.72 12.86
C GLY A 394 19.29 25.20 12.91
N TYR A 395 20.30 24.44 12.46
CA TYR A 395 20.26 22.98 12.40
C TYR A 395 21.21 22.30 13.41
N GLY A 396 22.07 23.06 14.09
CA GLY A 396 23.06 22.53 15.05
C GLY A 396 22.52 21.99 16.39
N LYS A 397 21.19 21.98 16.59
CA LYS A 397 20.51 21.45 17.78
C LYS A 397 19.41 20.49 17.36
N ASN A 398 19.24 19.39 18.10
CA ASN A 398 18.05 18.55 17.95
C ASN A 398 16.81 19.43 18.18
N PRO A 399 15.78 19.32 17.33
CA PRO A 399 14.55 20.08 17.50
C PRO A 399 13.99 19.83 18.90
N LYS A 400 13.64 20.90 19.61
CA LYS A 400 12.98 20.81 20.93
C LYS A 400 11.45 20.81 20.84
N ASP A 401 10.90 20.66 19.65
CA ASP A 401 9.56 21.19 19.37
C ASP A 401 8.48 20.12 19.43
N TRP A 402 7.63 20.24 20.45
CA TRP A 402 6.37 19.52 20.68
C TRP A 402 5.24 19.99 19.73
N VAL A 403 5.55 20.27 18.46
CA VAL A 403 4.60 20.94 17.55
C VAL A 403 4.59 20.27 16.19
N GLN A 404 3.39 19.88 15.75
CA GLN A 404 3.08 19.46 14.38
C GLN A 404 3.56 20.55 13.41
N LYS A 405 4.61 20.26 12.63
CA LYS A 405 5.09 21.21 11.61
C LYS A 405 4.07 21.19 10.46
N ARG A 406 3.73 22.38 9.95
CA ARG A 406 2.78 22.54 8.84
C ARG A 406 3.44 22.41 7.47
N GLU A 407 4.76 22.51 7.42
CA GLU A 407 5.54 22.52 6.19
C GLU A 407 6.46 21.30 6.14
N ALA A 408 6.51 20.65 4.97
CA ALA A 408 7.43 19.56 4.71
C ALA A 408 8.84 20.10 4.47
N TYR A 409 9.83 19.34 4.92
CA TYR A 409 11.24 19.60 4.64
C TYR A 409 11.64 18.88 3.36
N ASP A 410 12.29 19.58 2.44
CA ASP A 410 12.90 19.00 1.24
C ASP A 410 14.33 18.56 1.58
N PHE A 411 14.54 17.26 1.63
CA PHE A 411 15.85 16.67 1.87
C PHE A 411 16.47 16.20 0.57
N GLU A 412 17.73 16.57 0.34
CA GLU A 412 18.57 16.00 -0.71
C GLU A 412 19.90 15.58 -0.09
N PHE A 413 20.16 14.28 -0.09
CA PHE A 413 21.40 13.71 0.38
C PHE A 413 22.12 13.06 -0.79
N VAL A 414 23.42 13.33 -0.92
CA VAL A 414 24.26 12.82 -1.99
C VAL A 414 25.52 12.21 -1.41
N TYR A 415 25.84 11.01 -1.85
CA TYR A 415 27.07 10.30 -1.55
C TYR A 415 27.79 9.94 -2.85
N TYR A 416 29.05 10.34 -2.99
CA TYR A 416 29.84 10.02 -4.19
C TYR A 416 31.33 9.90 -3.88
N LYS A 417 32.06 9.07 -4.63
CA LYS A 417 33.53 9.06 -4.62
C LYS A 417 34.10 10.32 -5.29
N ARG A 418 35.17 10.85 -4.71
CA ARG A 418 36.02 11.88 -5.34
C ARG A 418 37.46 11.40 -5.38
N GLY A 419 37.86 10.84 -6.52
CA GLY A 419 39.15 10.15 -6.68
C GLY A 419 39.17 8.79 -5.97
N ASP A 420 40.35 8.19 -5.86
CA ASP A 420 40.47 6.75 -5.54
C ASP A 420 40.14 6.39 -4.07
N ASP A 421 40.30 7.33 -3.11
CA ASP A 421 40.30 6.98 -1.68
C ASP A 421 39.33 7.79 -0.79
N LYS A 422 38.54 8.72 -1.34
CA LYS A 422 37.70 9.61 -0.51
C LYS A 422 36.28 9.74 -1.02
N GLY A 423 35.32 9.28 -0.21
CA GLY A 423 33.91 9.57 -0.35
C GLY A 423 33.56 10.98 0.14
N VAL A 424 32.57 11.58 -0.50
CA VAL A 424 31.96 12.84 -0.11
C VAL A 424 30.49 12.58 0.16
N LEU A 425 30.05 12.98 1.35
CA LEU A 425 28.65 13.00 1.75
C LEU A 425 28.20 14.46 1.84
N GLU A 426 27.20 14.83 1.06
CA GLU A 426 26.60 16.16 1.06
C GLU A 426 25.12 16.05 1.44
N ALA A 427 24.68 16.98 2.28
CA ALA A 427 23.30 17.06 2.75
C ALA A 427 22.76 18.46 2.48
N LYS A 428 21.62 18.54 1.82
CA LYS A 428 20.87 19.77 1.61
C LYS A 428 19.50 19.64 2.25
N ILE A 429 19.07 20.72 2.90
CA ILE A 429 17.74 20.84 3.49
C ILE A 429 17.13 22.12 2.92
N ASN A 430 15.96 22.00 2.29
CA ASN A 430 15.28 23.10 1.61
C ASN A 430 16.18 23.82 0.59
N GLY A 431 17.01 23.06 -0.13
CA GLY A 431 17.95 23.56 -1.14
C GLY A 431 19.27 24.12 -0.60
N GLU A 432 19.39 24.34 0.70
CA GLU A 432 20.62 24.85 1.32
C GLU A 432 21.57 23.70 1.71
N THR A 433 22.84 23.74 1.28
CA THR A 433 23.85 22.77 1.72
C THR A 433 24.10 22.95 3.22
N THR A 434 23.60 21.99 3.98
CA THR A 434 23.66 21.99 5.45
C THR A 434 24.82 21.18 5.98
N LEU A 435 25.45 20.30 5.19
CA LEU A 435 26.63 19.54 5.62
C LEU A 435 27.41 18.99 4.42
N LYS A 436 28.74 18.94 4.55
CA LYS A 436 29.65 18.27 3.62
C LYS A 436 30.76 17.54 4.39
N LEU A 437 30.68 16.22 4.40
CA LEU A 437 31.62 15.32 5.07
C LEU A 437 32.52 14.64 4.03
N LYS A 438 33.82 14.56 4.33
CA LYS A 438 34.76 13.70 3.59
C LYS A 438 35.09 12.49 4.44
N THR A 439 35.14 11.32 3.82
CA THR A 439 35.39 10.04 4.48
C THR A 439 36.27 9.17 3.60
N ASP A 440 37.07 8.31 4.22
CA ASP A 440 37.91 7.27 3.61
C ASP A 440 37.18 5.93 3.48
N ARG A 441 35.91 5.84 3.93
CA ARG A 441 35.17 4.59 3.99
C ARG A 441 34.18 4.51 2.83
N TYR A 442 34.41 3.57 1.92
CA TYR A 442 33.52 3.35 0.80
C TYR A 442 32.88 1.96 0.86
N ARG A 443 31.55 1.90 0.71
CA ARG A 443 30.75 0.69 0.85
C ARG A 443 29.55 0.75 -0.09
N LYS A 444 29.26 -0.38 -0.74
CA LYS A 444 27.98 -0.63 -1.40
C LYS A 444 26.88 -0.82 -0.36
N GLY A 445 25.63 -0.53 -0.70
CA GLY A 445 24.53 -0.80 0.20
C GLY A 445 23.18 -0.28 -0.25
N PHE A 446 22.23 -0.46 0.64
CA PHE A 446 20.81 -0.14 0.44
C PHE A 446 20.46 1.19 1.12
N PRO A 447 19.79 2.11 0.41
CA PRO A 447 19.25 3.33 1.00
C PRO A 447 17.94 3.03 1.72
N GLY A 448 17.52 3.92 2.61
CA GLY A 448 16.33 3.68 3.42
C GLY A 448 16.08 4.70 4.51
N PHE A 449 15.30 4.30 5.50
CA PHE A 449 14.87 5.13 6.61
C PHE A 449 15.01 4.38 7.92
N ARG A 450 15.51 5.10 8.94
CA ARG A 450 15.48 4.65 10.33
C ARG A 450 14.91 5.75 11.19
N TRP A 451 14.06 5.38 12.14
CA TRP A 451 13.54 6.33 13.11
C TRP A 451 13.25 5.69 14.47
N THR A 452 13.18 6.54 15.49
CA THR A 452 12.79 6.21 16.85
C THR A 452 12.10 7.41 17.49
N ASP A 453 11.06 7.15 18.28
CA ASP A 453 10.17 8.13 18.90
C ASP A 453 9.72 9.28 17.96
N THR A 454 9.49 8.96 16.68
CA THR A 454 9.16 9.95 15.63
C THR A 454 7.94 9.53 14.84
N LYS A 455 7.05 10.50 14.56
CA LYS A 455 5.92 10.39 13.64
C LYS A 455 6.12 11.32 12.46
N PHE A 456 6.09 10.77 11.24
CA PHE A 456 6.38 11.50 10.01
C PHE A 456 5.60 10.96 8.82
N ILE A 457 5.57 11.75 7.76
CA ILE A 457 5.04 11.38 6.44
C ILE A 457 6.11 11.72 5.39
N ILE A 458 6.34 10.83 4.44
CA ILE A 458 7.14 11.04 3.24
C ILE A 458 6.18 11.27 2.07
N GLN A 459 6.32 12.40 1.41
CA GLN A 459 5.40 12.84 0.35
C GLN A 459 5.91 12.54 -1.06
N GLU A 460 7.21 12.76 -1.27
CA GLU A 460 7.89 12.52 -2.55
C GLU A 460 9.20 11.82 -2.21
N LEU A 461 9.49 10.70 -2.89
CA LEU A 461 10.74 9.96 -2.72
C LEU A 461 11.33 9.65 -4.08
N GLU A 462 12.59 10.02 -4.27
CA GLU A 462 13.40 9.63 -5.42
C GLU A 462 14.75 9.14 -4.92
N ILE A 463 15.21 8.04 -5.48
CA ILE A 463 16.54 7.48 -5.23
C ILE A 463 17.23 7.25 -6.57
N SER A 464 18.49 7.62 -6.66
CA SER A 464 19.29 7.38 -7.86
C SER A 464 20.74 7.09 -7.51
N GLY A 465 21.46 6.37 -8.37
CA GLY A 465 22.88 6.11 -8.21
C GLY A 465 23.40 5.06 -9.17
N LEU A 466 24.69 4.78 -9.08
CA LEU A 466 25.34 3.64 -9.73
C LEU A 466 24.92 2.36 -9.01
N VAL A 467 24.39 1.42 -9.76
CA VAL A 467 23.84 0.17 -9.24
C VAL A 467 24.97 -0.77 -8.84
N ASP A 468 24.76 -1.53 -7.77
CA ASP A 468 25.59 -2.69 -7.49
C ASP A 468 25.26 -3.82 -8.48
N GLU A 469 26.11 -3.99 -9.49
CA GLU A 469 25.86 -4.93 -10.60
C GLU A 469 25.75 -6.39 -10.15
N GLU A 470 26.50 -6.79 -9.11
CA GLU A 470 26.41 -8.15 -8.56
C GLU A 470 25.02 -8.43 -7.98
N TRP A 471 24.49 -7.47 -7.22
CA TRP A 471 23.15 -7.52 -6.70
C TRP A 471 22.09 -7.49 -7.81
N ALA A 472 22.24 -6.60 -8.79
CA ALA A 472 21.26 -6.46 -9.88
C ALA A 472 21.16 -7.72 -10.75
N LYS A 473 22.29 -8.35 -11.08
CA LYS A 473 22.30 -9.63 -11.80
C LYS A 473 21.56 -10.71 -11.00
N ALA A 474 21.86 -10.83 -9.71
CA ALA A 474 21.23 -11.83 -8.85
C ALA A 474 19.71 -11.65 -8.75
N GLU A 475 19.22 -10.41 -8.60
CA GLU A 475 17.78 -10.13 -8.50
C GLU A 475 17.03 -10.32 -9.83
N VAL A 476 17.64 -9.97 -10.96
CA VAL A 476 17.07 -10.23 -12.29
C VAL A 476 16.98 -11.74 -12.57
N GLU A 477 18.04 -12.50 -12.29
CA GLU A 477 18.04 -13.96 -12.42
C GLU A 477 16.98 -14.62 -11.52
N LYS A 478 16.88 -14.14 -10.27
CA LYS A 478 15.88 -14.59 -9.29
C LYS A 478 14.45 -14.34 -9.80
N ALA A 479 14.17 -13.15 -10.32
CA ALA A 479 12.87 -12.82 -10.91
C ALA A 479 12.55 -13.68 -12.14
N ALA A 480 13.54 -13.90 -13.03
CA ALA A 480 13.38 -14.76 -14.22
C ALA A 480 13.11 -16.23 -13.86
N SER A 481 13.63 -16.71 -12.73
CA SER A 481 13.41 -18.07 -12.22
C SER A 481 12.05 -18.27 -11.52
N GLY A 482 11.21 -17.21 -11.44
CA GLY A 482 9.91 -17.24 -10.77
C GLY A 482 9.98 -17.24 -9.23
N HIS A 483 11.17 -17.08 -8.64
CA HIS A 483 11.37 -17.03 -7.20
C HIS A 483 11.42 -15.57 -6.71
N ARG A 484 10.31 -14.83 -6.79
CA ARG A 484 10.24 -13.53 -6.09
C ARG A 484 10.14 -13.79 -4.59
N GLU A 485 11.12 -13.33 -3.81
CA GLU A 485 10.96 -13.26 -2.35
C GLU A 485 9.88 -12.22 -2.05
N GLY A 486 8.83 -12.64 -1.34
CA GLY A 486 7.68 -11.79 -0.99
C GLY A 486 6.32 -12.47 -1.14
N GLU A 487 6.21 -13.58 -1.87
CA GLU A 487 5.03 -14.45 -1.84
C GLU A 487 5.16 -15.51 -0.75
N GLY A 488 4.96 -15.08 0.50
CA GLY A 488 4.51 -15.92 1.61
C GLY A 488 5.55 -16.75 2.36
N GLU A 489 6.08 -16.23 3.47
CA GLU A 489 6.43 -17.01 4.67
C GLU A 489 6.14 -16.17 5.93
N ASP A 490 4.85 -15.96 6.22
CA ASP A 490 4.41 -16.10 7.61
C ASP A 490 4.06 -17.59 7.77
N GLU A 491 5.08 -18.45 7.89
CA GLU A 491 4.88 -19.76 8.50
C GLU A 491 4.49 -19.53 9.97
N ILE A 492 3.18 -19.40 10.19
CA ILE A 492 2.59 -19.66 11.50
C ILE A 492 2.60 -21.18 11.66
N ASP A 493 3.63 -21.67 12.34
CA ASP A 493 3.71 -23.05 12.84
C ASP A 493 2.51 -23.28 13.80
N PHE A 494 1.66 -24.28 13.51
CA PHE A 494 0.42 -24.58 14.22
C PHE A 494 0.62 -25.38 15.52
#